data_AF-A0A6A6G480-F1
#
_entry.id   AF-A0A6A6G480-F1
#
_cell.length_a   1.000
_cell.length_b   1.000
_cell.length_c   1.000
_cell.angle_alpha   90.00
_cell.angle_beta   90.00
_cell.angle_gamma   90.00
#
_symmetry.space_group_name_H-M   'P 1'
#
loop_
_entity.id
_entity.type
_entity.pdbx_description
1 polymer ?
#
loop_
_entity_poly.entity_id
_entity_poly.type
_entity_poly.pdbx_seq_one_letter_code
_entity_poly.pdbx_strand_id
1 'polypeptide(L)'
;MFNRALTAAEVQSMQISPSGTTEGGNIAWYKCDEEDGTTLSDASPNSRDAGIVAATEGDASLWTPTYPGYLAALPEDTVLRLGPPRWAVYGGDKDTNTWAPWYTQHKIMRGLLDAYYNTDNKQALDVVTKMADWAYLALTRGDKNHPDYKGNLTRDDLNYMWDLYIAGEFGGVNGVFPEIYDLTGDAEHLDTAKAFDNRESLFGAAVQDDDILVVTPDKIPGRRRQARLHANTHVPQFIGYLRVFEYSGEQDYFDAARNFYHWVVPHREFASGGVGGSYPGSNTNAELFQNRDNIANAIAKDGAETCTTYNMLKLARNLFLHEHNATYMDNYERGLFNMIPGSRADTSNTANPQLTYFQPLTPGSNRNYGNTGTCCGGSGLESHTKYQETVYFRTADNSALWINLFVPTVLTWTEKGFTVSQETEFPRGDTVKVTMDGNGQLDVNL
;
A
#
# COMPACT_ATOMS: atom_id res chain seq x y z
N MET A 1 17.77 -7.71 12.58
CA MET A 1 18.21 -6.49 11.89
C MET A 1 19.60 -6.72 11.32
N PHE A 2 19.71 -6.68 10.00
CA PHE A 2 20.96 -6.86 9.27
C PHE A 2 21.22 -5.61 8.44
N ASN A 3 22.49 -5.23 8.30
CA ASN A 3 22.87 -4.10 7.46
C ASN A 3 22.90 -4.44 5.95
N ARG A 4 22.55 -5.68 5.59
CA ARG A 4 22.44 -6.20 4.24
C ARG A 4 21.35 -7.27 4.16
N ALA A 5 20.89 -7.56 2.94
CA ALA A 5 20.07 -8.74 2.70
C ALA A 5 20.86 -10.03 3.02
N LEU A 6 20.17 -11.02 3.59
CA LEU A 6 20.72 -12.33 3.86
C LEU A 6 20.52 -13.26 2.66
N THR A 7 21.45 -14.19 2.46
CA THR A 7 21.27 -15.27 1.49
C THR A 7 20.25 -16.30 2.01
N ALA A 8 19.67 -17.09 1.11
CA ALA A 8 18.74 -18.16 1.50
C ALA A 8 19.37 -19.16 2.49
N ALA A 9 20.66 -19.49 2.32
CA ALA A 9 21.40 -20.35 3.24
C ALA A 9 21.57 -19.72 4.62
N GLU A 10 21.84 -18.41 4.68
CA GLU A 10 21.90 -17.66 5.94
C GLU A 10 20.54 -17.64 6.65
N VAL A 11 19.44 -17.39 5.92
CA VAL A 11 18.08 -17.46 6.47
C VAL A 11 17.78 -18.84 7.02
N GLN A 12 18.05 -19.91 6.27
CA GLN A 12 17.87 -21.29 6.73
C GLN A 12 18.74 -21.61 7.96
N SER A 13 19.99 -21.12 7.98
CA SER A 13 20.89 -21.34 9.13
C SER A 13 20.34 -20.73 10.42
N MET A 14 19.66 -19.58 10.34
CA MET A 14 19.04 -18.92 11.49
C MET A 14 17.77 -19.65 11.97
N GLN A 15 17.09 -20.37 11.08
CA GLN A 15 15.97 -21.24 11.47
C GLN A 15 16.45 -22.48 12.23
N ILE A 16 17.69 -22.94 11.99
CA ILE A 16 18.28 -24.11 12.64
C ILE A 16 19.00 -23.73 13.95
N SER A 17 19.72 -22.61 13.96
CA SER A 17 20.52 -22.17 15.11
C SER A 17 20.34 -20.67 15.36
N PRO A 18 20.19 -20.24 16.63
CA PRO A 18 20.05 -18.83 16.99
C PRO A 18 21.20 -17.95 16.49
N SER A 19 22.41 -18.47 16.46
CA SER A 19 23.57 -17.72 15.97
C SER A 19 23.62 -17.65 14.44
N GLY A 20 22.92 -18.55 13.74
CA GLY A 20 23.04 -18.79 12.31
C GLY A 20 24.50 -18.95 11.85
N THR A 21 24.71 -18.93 10.55
CA THR A 21 26.02 -18.73 9.92
C THR A 21 25.94 -17.49 9.05
N THR A 22 25.65 -16.34 9.65
CA THR A 22 25.63 -15.06 8.93
C THR A 22 27.07 -14.55 8.79
N GLU A 23 27.53 -14.26 7.58
CA GLU A 23 28.91 -13.78 7.30
C GLU A 23 29.11 -12.29 7.70
N GLY A 24 28.67 -11.91 8.90
CA GLY A 24 28.73 -10.54 9.43
C GLY A 24 27.51 -9.67 9.06
N GLY A 25 27.54 -8.41 9.50
CA GLY A 25 26.45 -7.44 9.25
C GLY A 25 25.24 -7.55 10.18
N ASN A 26 25.28 -8.50 11.13
CA ASN A 26 24.26 -8.67 12.15
C ASN A 26 24.32 -7.50 13.14
N ILE A 27 23.23 -6.74 13.25
CA ILE A 27 23.12 -5.60 14.17
C ILE A 27 22.52 -6.06 15.49
N ALA A 28 21.40 -6.78 15.42
CA ALA A 28 20.68 -7.42 16.52
C ALA A 28 19.59 -8.31 15.92
N TRP A 29 19.17 -9.39 16.57
CA TRP A 29 17.92 -10.07 16.21
C TRP A 29 17.24 -10.61 17.46
N TYR A 30 15.91 -10.56 17.46
CA TYR A 30 15.10 -10.90 18.62
C TYR A 30 14.20 -12.07 18.25
N LYS A 31 14.20 -13.11 19.08
CA LYS A 31 13.30 -14.25 18.92
C LYS A 31 11.92 -14.01 19.51
N CYS A 32 11.85 -13.16 20.52
CA CYS A 32 10.66 -12.98 21.34
C CYS A 32 10.23 -14.31 22.01
N ASP A 33 11.20 -15.11 22.48
CA ASP A 33 10.97 -16.36 23.22
C ASP A 33 10.60 -16.08 24.70
N GLU A 34 10.73 -14.84 25.15
CA GLU A 34 10.46 -14.42 26.51
C GLU A 34 8.97 -14.56 26.84
N GLU A 35 8.67 -15.29 27.91
CA GLU A 35 7.29 -15.49 28.37
C GLU A 35 6.72 -14.24 29.08
N ASP A 36 7.58 -13.42 29.69
CA ASP A 36 7.24 -12.18 30.37
C ASP A 36 8.41 -11.17 30.41
N GLY A 37 8.14 -9.96 30.92
CA GLY A 37 9.16 -8.92 31.14
C GLY A 37 9.17 -7.78 30.12
N THR A 38 10.09 -6.83 30.32
CA THR A 38 10.24 -5.62 29.50
C THR A 38 11.50 -5.64 28.64
N THR A 39 12.09 -6.82 28.42
CA THR A 39 13.35 -6.97 27.71
C THR A 39 13.21 -8.10 26.70
N LEU A 40 13.50 -7.81 25.44
CA LEU A 40 13.70 -8.80 24.40
C LEU A 40 15.20 -9.03 24.28
N SER A 41 15.66 -10.24 24.61
CA SER A 41 17.06 -10.59 24.51
C SER A 41 17.50 -10.62 23.04
N ASP A 42 18.61 -9.95 22.76
CA ASP A 42 19.26 -10.04 21.46
C ASP A 42 19.89 -11.42 21.34
N ALA A 43 19.31 -12.23 20.48
CA ALA A 43 19.80 -13.55 20.17
C ALA A 43 21.04 -13.49 19.24
N SER A 44 21.50 -12.30 18.84
CA SER A 44 22.75 -12.11 18.12
C SER A 44 23.97 -12.16 19.06
N PRO A 45 25.19 -12.38 18.52
CA PRO A 45 26.42 -12.27 19.31
C PRO A 45 26.74 -10.85 19.83
N ASN A 46 25.92 -9.83 19.50
CA ASN A 46 26.21 -8.43 19.78
C ASN A 46 25.62 -7.92 21.10
N SER A 47 24.81 -8.72 21.80
CA SER A 47 24.25 -8.39 23.11
C SER A 47 23.51 -7.04 23.14
N ARG A 48 22.71 -6.75 22.11
CA ARG A 48 21.91 -5.53 21.98
C ARG A 48 20.45 -5.77 22.38
N ASP A 49 20.23 -6.21 23.61
CA ASP A 49 18.89 -6.44 24.13
C ASP A 49 17.98 -5.22 23.90
N ALA A 50 16.77 -5.46 23.43
CA ALA A 50 15.77 -4.41 23.24
C ALA A 50 14.94 -4.28 24.52
N GLY A 51 14.62 -3.05 24.90
CA GLY A 51 13.62 -2.79 25.94
C GLY A 51 12.23 -2.75 25.31
N ILE A 52 11.32 -3.60 25.77
CA ILE A 52 9.89 -3.38 25.59
C ILE A 52 9.51 -2.23 26.52
N VAL A 53 9.37 -1.04 25.95
CA VAL A 53 8.74 0.07 26.64
C VAL A 53 7.24 -0.18 26.56
N ALA A 54 6.68 -0.90 27.55
CA ALA A 54 5.25 -0.78 27.82
C ALA A 54 4.98 0.71 28.01
N ALA A 55 3.98 1.26 27.32
CA ALA A 55 3.67 2.68 27.39
C ALA A 55 3.55 3.12 28.86
N THR A 56 4.59 3.76 29.39
CA THR A 56 4.64 4.29 30.77
C THR A 56 3.81 5.55 30.91
N GLU A 57 3.39 6.12 29.77
CA GLU A 57 2.38 7.16 29.67
C GLU A 57 1.24 6.64 28.80
N GLY A 58 0.10 6.40 29.42
CA GLY A 58 -1.10 5.89 28.79
C GLY A 58 -2.09 5.46 29.87
N ASP A 59 -3.32 5.92 29.77
CA ASP A 59 -4.38 5.41 30.63
C ASP A 59 -4.57 3.93 30.28
N ALA A 60 -4.31 3.02 31.22
CA ALA A 60 -4.50 1.58 31.03
C ALA A 60 -5.93 1.24 30.57
N SER A 61 -6.91 2.13 30.83
CA SER A 61 -8.26 2.01 30.31
C SER A 61 -8.34 2.00 28.77
N LEU A 62 -7.42 2.68 28.08
CA LEU A 62 -7.34 2.74 26.61
C LEU A 62 -6.94 1.40 25.97
N TRP A 63 -6.28 0.52 26.73
CA TRP A 63 -5.81 -0.79 26.27
C TRP A 63 -6.76 -1.92 26.65
N THR A 64 -8.03 -1.63 26.90
CA THR A 64 -9.05 -2.64 27.14
C THR A 64 -9.48 -3.26 25.81
N PRO A 65 -9.09 -4.51 25.48
CA PRO A 65 -9.45 -5.11 24.20
C PRO A 65 -10.96 -5.39 24.15
N THR A 66 -11.58 -5.04 23.03
CA THR A 66 -12.97 -5.33 22.70
C THR A 66 -13.10 -6.69 22.00
N TYR A 67 -12.17 -6.98 21.09
CA TYR A 67 -12.08 -8.24 20.38
C TYR A 67 -10.64 -8.81 20.42
N PRO A 68 -10.49 -10.15 20.43
CA PRO A 68 -9.17 -10.76 20.28
C PRO A 68 -8.62 -10.54 18.87
N GLY A 69 -7.31 -10.62 18.69
CA GLY A 69 -6.64 -10.58 17.38
C GLY A 69 -6.15 -9.21 16.92
N TYR A 70 -6.43 -8.14 17.68
CA TYR A 70 -5.90 -6.81 17.39
C TYR A 70 -4.38 -6.73 17.58
N LEU A 71 -3.69 -6.09 16.63
CA LEU A 71 -2.25 -5.80 16.72
C LEU A 71 -1.94 -4.41 16.18
N ALA A 72 -1.56 -3.48 17.05
CA ALA A 72 -0.91 -2.23 16.66
C ALA A 72 -0.22 -1.57 17.87
N ALA A 73 0.61 -0.57 17.60
CA ALA A 73 1.15 0.32 18.63
C ALA A 73 0.12 1.37 19.11
N LEU A 74 -0.98 1.55 18.37
CA LEU A 74 -2.12 2.38 18.77
C LEU A 74 -3.14 1.52 19.51
N PRO A 75 -3.86 2.02 20.53
CA PRO A 75 -4.92 1.25 21.17
C PRO A 75 -6.06 0.90 20.20
N GLU A 76 -6.69 -0.28 20.36
CA GLU A 76 -7.82 -0.73 19.52
C GLU A 76 -8.95 0.30 19.46
N ASP A 77 -9.15 0.99 20.57
CA ASP A 77 -10.11 2.06 20.72
C ASP A 77 -9.99 3.15 19.64
N THR A 78 -8.78 3.44 19.15
CA THR A 78 -8.54 4.42 18.08
C THR A 78 -9.16 4.02 16.74
N VAL A 79 -9.35 2.70 16.53
CA VAL A 79 -10.07 2.15 15.38
C VAL A 79 -11.57 2.20 15.63
N LEU A 80 -12.02 1.66 16.78
CA LEU A 80 -13.45 1.49 17.07
C LEU A 80 -14.19 2.83 17.22
N ARG A 81 -13.51 3.87 17.71
CA ARG A 81 -14.09 5.21 17.87
C ARG A 81 -14.48 5.90 16.57
N LEU A 82 -14.02 5.39 15.42
CA LEU A 82 -14.47 5.88 14.11
C LEU A 82 -15.95 5.57 13.87
N GLY A 83 -16.46 4.48 14.43
CA GLY A 83 -17.84 4.03 14.32
C GLY A 83 -18.77 4.58 15.41
N PRO A 84 -20.02 4.09 15.47
CA PRO A 84 -20.98 4.53 16.47
C PRO A 84 -20.58 4.11 17.88
N PRO A 85 -20.99 4.86 18.92
CA PRO A 85 -21.72 6.13 18.83
C PRO A 85 -20.78 7.35 18.69
N ARG A 86 -19.47 7.14 18.56
CA ARG A 86 -18.44 8.17 18.79
C ARG A 86 -18.09 9.00 17.56
N TRP A 87 -18.07 8.38 16.38
CA TRP A 87 -17.88 9.08 15.10
C TRP A 87 -16.64 9.98 15.02
N ALA A 88 -15.53 9.53 15.61
CA ALA A 88 -14.29 10.29 15.71
C ALA A 88 -13.87 10.87 14.36
N VAL A 89 -13.31 12.08 14.42
CA VAL A 89 -12.80 12.83 13.27
C VAL A 89 -11.28 12.88 13.30
N TYR A 90 -10.70 13.34 12.19
CA TYR A 90 -9.28 13.58 12.10
C TYR A 90 -8.84 14.68 13.07
N GLY A 91 -7.79 14.39 13.87
CA GLY A 91 -7.19 15.37 14.76
C GLY A 91 -6.22 14.74 15.75
N GLY A 92 -5.61 15.59 16.57
CA GLY A 92 -4.59 15.20 17.56
C GLY A 92 -5.12 15.01 18.98
N ASP A 93 -6.41 15.22 19.23
CA ASP A 93 -7.00 14.95 20.54
C ASP A 93 -7.05 13.43 20.78
N LYS A 94 -6.20 12.95 21.69
CA LYS A 94 -6.08 11.54 22.06
C LYS A 94 -7.39 10.94 22.59
N ASP A 95 -8.32 11.76 23.09
CA ASP A 95 -9.55 11.28 23.74
C ASP A 95 -10.74 11.25 22.77
N THR A 96 -10.76 12.12 21.76
CA THR A 96 -11.93 12.29 20.87
C THR A 96 -11.64 12.13 19.38
N ASN A 97 -10.38 12.18 18.96
CA ASN A 97 -9.99 12.10 17.55
C ASN A 97 -9.30 10.78 17.23
N THR A 98 -9.08 10.55 15.93
CA THR A 98 -8.27 9.45 15.40
C THR A 98 -7.51 9.91 14.15
N TRP A 99 -6.40 9.26 13.83
CA TRP A 99 -5.62 9.53 12.62
C TRP A 99 -5.39 8.23 11.86
N ALA A 100 -6.13 8.06 10.75
CA ALA A 100 -5.99 6.95 9.80
C ALA A 100 -5.77 5.57 10.48
N PRO A 101 -6.64 5.16 11.42
CA PRO A 101 -6.41 3.96 12.21
C PRO A 101 -6.40 2.69 11.33
N TRP A 102 -7.29 2.63 10.33
CA TRP A 102 -7.34 1.53 9.37
C TRP A 102 -6.19 1.54 8.36
N TYR A 103 -5.63 2.71 8.00
CA TYR A 103 -4.38 2.78 7.25
C TYR A 103 -3.23 2.11 7.98
N THR A 104 -3.18 2.22 9.31
CA THR A 104 -2.16 1.55 10.13
C THR A 104 -2.34 0.04 10.08
N GLN A 105 -3.58 -0.44 10.27
CA GLN A 105 -3.91 -1.87 10.15
C GLN A 105 -3.53 -2.41 8.77
N HIS A 106 -3.83 -1.67 7.70
CA HIS A 106 -3.40 -2.02 6.34
C HIS A 106 -1.89 -2.31 6.25
N LYS A 107 -1.02 -1.42 6.76
CA LYS A 107 0.43 -1.61 6.60
C LYS A 107 0.94 -2.81 7.39
N ILE A 108 0.40 -3.03 8.59
CA ILE A 108 0.76 -4.19 9.41
C ILE A 108 0.33 -5.48 8.70
N MET A 109 -0.93 -5.58 8.28
CA MET A 109 -1.46 -6.77 7.61
C MET A 109 -0.77 -7.06 6.29
N ARG A 110 -0.54 -6.03 5.45
CA ARG A 110 0.20 -6.16 4.20
C ARG A 110 1.64 -6.64 4.44
N GLY A 111 2.33 -6.06 5.43
CA GLY A 111 3.69 -6.46 5.79
C GLY A 111 3.78 -7.91 6.29
N LEU A 112 2.79 -8.37 7.06
CA LEU A 112 2.69 -9.77 7.51
C LEU A 112 2.44 -10.73 6.33
N LEU A 113 1.53 -10.37 5.42
CA LEU A 113 1.31 -11.15 4.18
C LEU A 113 2.57 -11.17 3.32
N ASP A 114 3.27 -10.05 3.17
CA ASP A 114 4.51 -10.00 2.39
C ASP A 114 5.61 -10.83 3.04
N ALA A 115 5.71 -10.84 4.38
CA ALA A 115 6.62 -11.74 5.08
C ALA A 115 6.28 -13.22 4.80
N TYR A 116 4.99 -13.56 4.79
CA TYR A 116 4.54 -14.90 4.43
C TYR A 116 4.90 -15.25 2.97
N TYR A 117 4.48 -14.44 2.00
CA TYR A 117 4.70 -14.73 0.57
C TYR A 117 6.17 -14.79 0.18
N ASN A 118 7.03 -13.94 0.78
CA ASN A 118 8.44 -13.87 0.40
C ASN A 118 9.34 -14.83 1.19
N THR A 119 8.90 -15.34 2.35
CA THR A 119 9.78 -16.14 3.24
C THR A 119 9.13 -17.40 3.83
N ASP A 120 7.88 -17.70 3.48
CA ASP A 120 7.07 -18.78 4.06
C ASP A 120 6.91 -18.68 5.59
N ASN A 121 6.91 -17.45 6.12
CA ASN A 121 6.78 -17.21 7.56
C ASN A 121 5.37 -17.54 8.06
N LYS A 122 5.18 -18.75 8.60
CA LYS A 122 3.88 -19.23 9.11
C LYS A 122 3.38 -18.47 10.34
N GLN A 123 4.27 -17.90 11.15
CA GLN A 123 3.86 -17.04 12.27
C GLN A 123 3.22 -15.76 11.76
N ALA A 124 3.79 -15.16 10.71
CA ALA A 124 3.20 -13.97 10.09
C ALA A 124 1.80 -14.26 9.53
N LEU A 125 1.61 -15.43 8.91
CA LEU A 125 0.30 -15.89 8.44
C LEU A 125 -0.71 -16.07 9.59
N ASP A 126 -0.31 -16.72 10.68
CA ASP A 126 -1.17 -16.89 11.86
C ASP A 126 -1.60 -15.56 12.46
N VAL A 127 -0.66 -14.62 12.60
CA VAL A 127 -0.95 -13.27 13.13
C VAL A 127 -1.90 -12.51 12.22
N VAL A 128 -1.66 -12.48 10.90
CA VAL A 128 -2.53 -11.71 9.99
C VAL A 128 -3.93 -12.32 9.86
N THR A 129 -4.06 -13.64 9.98
CA THR A 129 -5.37 -14.31 10.02
C THR A 129 -6.16 -13.88 11.25
N LYS A 130 -5.53 -13.88 12.44
CA LYS A 130 -6.17 -13.38 13.68
C LYS A 130 -6.54 -11.89 13.60
N MET A 131 -5.73 -11.08 12.93
CA MET A 131 -6.07 -9.68 12.64
C MET A 131 -7.28 -9.57 11.69
N ALA A 132 -7.43 -10.49 10.75
CA ALA A 132 -8.59 -10.52 9.86
C ALA A 132 -9.88 -10.89 10.61
N ASP A 133 -9.82 -11.88 11.52
CA ASP A 133 -10.93 -12.25 12.39
C ASP A 133 -11.34 -11.07 13.29
N TRP A 134 -10.35 -10.38 13.85
CA TRP A 134 -10.57 -9.14 14.60
C TRP A 134 -11.28 -8.08 13.77
N ALA A 135 -10.80 -7.84 12.53
CA ALA A 135 -11.35 -6.80 11.66
C ALA A 135 -12.81 -7.09 11.28
N TYR A 136 -13.15 -8.35 11.02
CA TYR A 136 -14.53 -8.77 10.80
C TYR A 136 -15.42 -8.42 12.00
N LEU A 137 -14.99 -8.73 13.22
CA LEU A 137 -15.73 -8.39 14.43
C LEU A 137 -15.83 -6.87 14.63
N ALA A 138 -14.74 -6.13 14.42
CA ALA A 138 -14.73 -4.67 14.53
C ALA A 138 -15.72 -4.01 13.55
N LEU A 139 -15.87 -4.55 12.34
CA LEU A 139 -16.72 -3.99 11.27
C LEU A 139 -18.14 -4.53 11.25
N THR A 140 -18.44 -5.62 11.96
CA THR A 140 -19.80 -6.18 12.06
C THR A 140 -20.43 -5.98 13.43
N ARG A 141 -19.63 -5.89 14.49
CA ARG A 141 -20.10 -5.79 15.88
C ARG A 141 -19.73 -4.47 16.53
N GLY A 142 -18.65 -3.80 16.12
CA GLY A 142 -18.28 -2.45 16.56
C GLY A 142 -17.95 -2.32 18.03
N ASP A 143 -18.14 -1.13 18.58
CA ASP A 143 -17.72 -0.77 19.94
C ASP A 143 -18.70 -1.28 21.02
N LYS A 144 -18.87 -2.60 21.11
CA LYS A 144 -19.83 -3.28 22.01
C LYS A 144 -19.62 -2.98 23.49
N ASN A 145 -18.45 -2.50 23.87
CA ASN A 145 -18.11 -2.18 25.25
C ASN A 145 -18.53 -0.75 25.64
N HIS A 146 -18.83 0.12 24.67
CA HIS A 146 -19.28 1.48 24.95
C HIS A 146 -20.73 1.50 25.48
N PRO A 147 -21.02 2.21 26.59
CA PRO A 147 -22.34 2.15 27.25
C PRO A 147 -23.50 2.63 26.35
N ASP A 148 -23.23 3.57 25.45
CA ASP A 148 -24.23 4.07 24.50
C ASP A 148 -24.34 3.27 23.19
N TYR A 149 -23.53 2.21 23.02
CA TYR A 149 -23.56 1.39 21.80
C TYR A 149 -24.86 0.62 21.67
N LYS A 150 -25.49 0.66 20.49
CA LYS A 150 -26.88 0.17 20.30
C LYS A 150 -26.99 -1.19 19.62
N GLY A 151 -25.90 -1.74 19.09
CA GLY A 151 -25.88 -3.02 18.41
C GLY A 151 -24.98 -3.01 17.19
N ASN A 152 -24.96 -4.11 16.44
CA ASN A 152 -24.11 -4.34 15.27
C ASN A 152 -24.08 -3.17 14.28
N LEU A 153 -22.93 -2.96 13.62
CA LEU A 153 -22.80 -1.96 12.56
C LEU A 153 -23.74 -2.29 11.41
N THR A 154 -24.41 -1.25 10.92
CA THR A 154 -25.19 -1.28 9.70
C THR A 154 -24.35 -0.81 8.51
N ARG A 155 -24.85 -1.02 7.29
CA ARG A 155 -24.23 -0.44 6.10
C ARG A 155 -24.24 1.11 6.13
N ASP A 156 -25.25 1.73 6.74
CA ASP A 156 -25.28 3.19 6.88
C ASP A 156 -24.16 3.69 7.80
N ASP A 157 -23.87 2.93 8.87
CA ASP A 157 -22.76 3.24 9.77
C ASP A 157 -21.40 3.16 9.05
N LEU A 158 -21.17 2.09 8.28
CA LEU A 158 -19.96 1.91 7.48
C LEU A 158 -19.80 3.04 6.44
N ASN A 159 -20.87 3.39 5.74
CA ASN A 159 -20.87 4.50 4.79
C ASN A 159 -20.47 5.83 5.48
N TYR A 160 -20.96 6.06 6.70
CA TYR A 160 -20.63 7.25 7.49
C TYR A 160 -19.19 7.25 8.03
N MET A 161 -18.54 6.09 8.15
CA MET A 161 -17.13 5.96 8.55
C MET A 161 -16.15 6.32 7.42
N TRP A 162 -16.45 5.88 6.18
CA TRP A 162 -15.49 5.93 5.06
C TRP A 162 -15.51 7.22 4.28
N ASP A 163 -16.64 7.90 4.22
CA ASP A 163 -16.80 9.15 3.46
C ASP A 163 -16.21 10.36 4.24
N LEU A 164 -15.06 10.23 4.91
CA LEU A 164 -14.50 11.23 5.80
C LEU A 164 -13.00 11.47 5.52
N TYR A 165 -12.56 12.72 5.67
CA TYR A 165 -11.13 13.08 5.57
C TYR A 165 -10.29 12.33 6.62
N ILE A 166 -9.13 11.77 6.22
CA ILE A 166 -8.02 11.14 7.00
C ILE A 166 -8.41 10.17 8.13
N ALA A 167 -9.32 10.48 9.04
CA ALA A 167 -9.89 9.53 9.98
C ALA A 167 -10.58 8.36 9.28
N GLY A 168 -11.24 8.61 8.14
CA GLY A 168 -11.82 7.58 7.27
C GLY A 168 -10.79 6.87 6.37
N GLU A 169 -9.51 7.23 6.42
CA GLU A 169 -8.50 6.61 5.58
C GLU A 169 -8.17 5.19 6.04
N PHE A 170 -8.41 4.23 5.14
CA PHE A 170 -8.12 2.82 5.32
C PHE A 170 -7.03 2.28 4.39
N GLY A 171 -6.40 3.15 3.59
CA GLY A 171 -5.47 2.75 2.54
C GLY A 171 -6.12 1.72 1.61
N GLY A 172 -5.44 0.59 1.37
CA GLY A 172 -5.91 -0.53 0.55
C GLY A 172 -6.18 -1.77 1.39
N VAL A 173 -6.61 -1.61 2.66
CA VAL A 173 -6.90 -2.77 3.54
C VAL A 173 -7.99 -3.66 2.96
N ASN A 174 -8.93 -3.10 2.20
CA ASN A 174 -9.93 -3.86 1.47
C ASN A 174 -9.31 -4.88 0.50
N GLY A 175 -8.07 -4.66 0.04
CA GLY A 175 -7.34 -5.62 -0.79
C GLY A 175 -6.62 -6.73 -0.03
N VAL A 176 -6.38 -6.60 1.27
CA VAL A 176 -5.70 -7.67 2.04
C VAL A 176 -6.63 -8.83 2.36
N PHE A 177 -7.91 -8.57 2.62
CA PHE A 177 -8.85 -9.62 3.03
C PHE A 177 -9.19 -10.62 1.91
N PRO A 178 -9.36 -10.23 0.63
CA PRO A 178 -9.53 -11.20 -0.45
C PRO A 178 -8.31 -12.13 -0.61
N GLU A 179 -7.10 -11.64 -0.37
CA GLU A 179 -5.90 -12.50 -0.36
C GLU A 179 -5.89 -13.45 0.84
N ILE A 180 -6.36 -13.02 2.02
CA ILE A 180 -6.49 -13.91 3.18
C ILE A 180 -7.60 -14.94 2.93
N TYR A 181 -8.70 -14.58 2.28
CA TYR A 181 -9.73 -15.51 1.82
C TYR A 181 -9.16 -16.62 0.93
N ASP A 182 -8.26 -16.30 -0.01
CA ASP A 182 -7.59 -17.32 -0.84
C ASP A 182 -6.80 -18.33 0.01
N LEU A 183 -6.17 -17.85 1.08
CA LEU A 183 -5.34 -18.66 1.96
C LEU A 183 -6.15 -19.52 2.96
N THR A 184 -7.30 -19.03 3.43
CA THR A 184 -8.08 -19.68 4.50
C THR A 184 -9.36 -20.35 4.02
N GLY A 185 -9.95 -19.87 2.91
CA GLY A 185 -11.28 -20.25 2.45
C GLY A 185 -12.44 -19.65 3.25
N ASP A 186 -12.17 -18.76 4.21
CA ASP A 186 -13.21 -18.17 5.06
C ASP A 186 -13.89 -16.96 4.40
N ALA A 187 -15.17 -17.15 4.04
CA ALA A 187 -15.99 -16.13 3.38
C ALA A 187 -16.15 -14.84 4.21
N GLU A 188 -15.97 -14.89 5.54
CA GLU A 188 -16.03 -13.70 6.40
C GLU A 188 -14.96 -12.67 6.01
N HIS A 189 -13.82 -13.09 5.46
CA HIS A 189 -12.80 -12.17 4.96
C HIS A 189 -13.27 -11.40 3.73
N LEU A 190 -13.99 -12.04 2.81
CA LEU A 190 -14.55 -11.35 1.65
C LEU A 190 -15.66 -10.36 2.07
N ASP A 191 -16.48 -10.72 3.05
CA ASP A 191 -17.46 -9.80 3.65
C ASP A 191 -16.77 -8.60 4.33
N THR A 192 -15.65 -8.84 5.01
CA THR A 192 -14.81 -7.81 5.62
C THR A 192 -14.26 -6.85 4.57
N ALA A 193 -13.78 -7.37 3.43
CA ALA A 193 -13.30 -6.53 2.32
C ALA A 193 -14.37 -5.54 1.85
N LYS A 194 -15.60 -6.04 1.65
CA LYS A 194 -16.76 -5.27 1.19
C LYS A 194 -17.31 -4.33 2.26
N ALA A 195 -16.95 -4.49 3.53
CA ALA A 195 -17.33 -3.56 4.58
C ALA A 195 -16.66 -2.19 4.38
N PHE A 196 -15.51 -2.12 3.69
CA PHE A 196 -14.78 -0.89 3.38
C PHE A 196 -15.27 -0.11 2.16
N ASP A 197 -16.26 -0.62 1.44
CA ASP A 197 -16.75 0.05 0.24
C ASP A 197 -17.22 1.48 0.57
N ASN A 198 -16.63 2.46 -0.10
CA ASN A 198 -17.03 3.86 0.01
C ASN A 198 -18.30 4.12 -0.84
N ARG A 199 -19.43 3.52 -0.43
CA ARG A 199 -20.69 3.54 -1.20
C ARG A 199 -21.47 4.84 -1.05
N GLU A 200 -21.21 5.64 -0.02
CA GLU A 200 -21.87 6.93 0.19
C GLU A 200 -21.58 7.91 -0.96
N SER A 201 -20.36 7.85 -1.54
CA SER A 201 -19.99 8.72 -2.65
C SER A 201 -19.20 8.00 -3.76
N LEU A 202 -17.98 7.54 -3.47
CA LEU A 202 -16.99 7.21 -4.50
C LEU A 202 -17.26 5.93 -5.29
N PHE A 203 -17.67 4.84 -4.63
CA PHE A 203 -17.81 3.54 -5.28
C PHE A 203 -18.87 3.59 -6.37
N GLY A 204 -20.08 4.07 -6.04
CA GLY A 204 -21.17 4.17 -7.01
C GLY A 204 -20.86 5.14 -8.16
N ALA A 205 -20.24 6.28 -7.86
CA ALA A 205 -19.80 7.23 -8.88
C ALA A 205 -18.75 6.62 -9.82
N ALA A 206 -17.80 5.85 -9.28
CA ALA A 206 -16.79 5.17 -10.08
C ALA A 206 -17.38 4.09 -10.99
N VAL A 207 -18.33 3.29 -10.50
CA VAL A 207 -19.10 2.35 -11.33
C VAL A 207 -19.80 3.07 -12.49
N GLN A 208 -20.35 4.26 -12.23
CA GLN A 208 -21.07 5.06 -13.22
C GLN A 208 -20.18 5.95 -14.10
N ASP A 209 -18.85 5.90 -13.90
CA ASP A 209 -17.87 6.77 -14.56
C ASP A 209 -18.13 8.29 -14.36
N ASP A 210 -18.60 8.67 -13.17
CA ASP A 210 -18.82 10.06 -12.77
C ASP A 210 -17.65 10.59 -11.92
N ASP A 211 -16.71 11.30 -12.55
CA ASP A 211 -15.52 11.87 -11.90
C ASP A 211 -15.88 12.95 -10.87
N ILE A 212 -15.95 12.52 -9.61
CA ILE A 212 -16.23 13.35 -8.44
C ILE A 212 -15.01 13.55 -7.54
N LEU A 213 -13.77 13.38 -8.05
CA LEU A 213 -12.55 13.59 -7.25
C LEU A 213 -12.43 15.03 -6.75
N VAL A 214 -13.01 15.95 -7.51
CA VAL A 214 -13.06 17.37 -7.24
C VAL A 214 -14.44 17.91 -7.61
N VAL A 215 -15.16 18.47 -6.64
CA VAL A 215 -16.46 19.11 -6.83
C VAL A 215 -16.46 20.51 -6.21
N THR A 216 -17.49 21.30 -6.51
CA THR A 216 -17.72 22.57 -5.82
C THR A 216 -18.38 22.33 -4.46
N PRO A 217 -18.24 23.25 -3.47
CA PRO A 217 -18.82 23.07 -2.14
C PRO A 217 -20.33 22.80 -2.11
N ASP A 218 -21.08 23.32 -3.08
CA ASP A 218 -22.53 23.09 -3.25
C ASP A 218 -22.89 21.73 -3.86
N LYS A 219 -21.90 20.98 -4.35
CA LYS A 219 -22.05 19.67 -5.01
C LYS A 219 -21.35 18.54 -4.29
N ILE A 220 -20.99 18.72 -3.01
CA ILE A 220 -20.41 17.65 -2.19
C ILE A 220 -21.43 16.51 -2.07
N PRO A 221 -21.15 15.30 -2.59
CA PRO A 221 -21.97 14.14 -2.33
C PRO A 221 -21.65 13.57 -0.95
N GLY A 222 -22.57 12.78 -0.41
CA GLY A 222 -22.39 12.16 0.90
C GLY A 222 -22.43 13.15 2.05
N ARG A 223 -22.19 12.64 3.26
CA ARG A 223 -22.43 13.38 4.51
C ARG A 223 -21.18 14.05 5.07
N ARG A 224 -19.98 13.54 4.76
CA ARG A 224 -18.78 13.89 5.54
C ARG A 224 -17.56 14.22 4.69
N ARG A 225 -17.56 13.94 3.38
CA ARG A 225 -16.38 14.15 2.55
C ARG A 225 -16.15 15.61 2.24
N GLN A 226 -14.92 15.93 1.87
CA GLN A 226 -14.56 17.25 1.39
C GLN A 226 -14.86 17.39 -0.11
N ALA A 227 -14.98 18.65 -0.56
CA ALA A 227 -15.12 19.01 -1.97
C ALA A 227 -13.97 18.47 -2.83
N ARG A 228 -12.79 18.26 -2.24
CA ARG A 228 -11.63 17.70 -2.90
C ARG A 228 -11.06 16.57 -2.08
N LEU A 229 -10.76 15.47 -2.76
CA LEU A 229 -10.28 14.26 -2.10
C LEU A 229 -8.75 14.22 -2.04
N HIS A 230 -8.25 13.63 -0.97
CA HIS A 230 -6.83 13.30 -0.79
C HIS A 230 -6.45 12.15 -1.71
N ALA A 231 -5.41 12.30 -2.52
CA ALA A 231 -5.10 11.36 -3.58
C ALA A 231 -4.70 9.99 -3.03
N ASN A 232 -3.66 9.94 -2.18
CA ASN A 232 -3.18 8.68 -1.63
C ASN A 232 -4.15 7.96 -0.66
N THR A 233 -5.10 8.67 -0.04
CA THR A 233 -6.18 8.03 0.73
C THR A 233 -7.05 7.14 -0.16
N HIS A 234 -7.27 7.55 -1.42
CA HIS A 234 -8.29 6.94 -2.29
C HIS A 234 -7.71 5.99 -3.34
N VAL A 235 -6.54 6.28 -3.94
CA VAL A 235 -5.94 5.37 -4.96
C VAL A 235 -5.82 3.92 -4.47
N PRO A 236 -5.34 3.63 -3.24
CA PRO A 236 -5.23 2.26 -2.74
C PRO A 236 -6.56 1.52 -2.60
N GLN A 237 -7.67 2.25 -2.39
CA GLN A 237 -9.00 1.63 -2.26
C GLN A 237 -9.39 0.93 -3.57
N PHE A 238 -9.05 1.54 -4.72
CA PHE A 238 -9.34 0.99 -6.05
C PHE A 238 -8.41 -0.16 -6.43
N ILE A 239 -7.20 -0.21 -5.88
CA ILE A 239 -6.36 -1.43 -5.95
C ILE A 239 -7.06 -2.56 -5.18
N GLY A 240 -7.61 -2.26 -4.00
CA GLY A 240 -8.37 -3.22 -3.22
C GLY A 240 -9.66 -3.67 -3.89
N TYR A 241 -10.38 -2.79 -4.60
CA TYR A 241 -11.55 -3.18 -5.39
C TYR A 241 -11.19 -4.19 -6.49
N LEU A 242 -10.04 -4.04 -7.17
CA LEU A 242 -9.59 -5.09 -8.11
C LEU A 242 -9.40 -6.45 -7.41
N ARG A 243 -8.87 -6.47 -6.18
CA ARG A 243 -8.77 -7.71 -5.40
C ARG A 243 -10.14 -8.26 -5.03
N VAL A 244 -11.10 -7.42 -4.65
CA VAL A 244 -12.47 -7.89 -4.40
C VAL A 244 -13.06 -8.48 -5.68
N PHE A 245 -12.90 -7.85 -6.83
CA PHE A 245 -13.33 -8.39 -8.12
C PHE A 245 -12.72 -9.77 -8.41
N GLU A 246 -11.40 -9.91 -8.25
CA GLU A 246 -10.67 -11.16 -8.55
C GLU A 246 -11.22 -12.37 -7.77
N TYR A 247 -11.67 -12.18 -6.54
CA TYR A 247 -12.16 -13.27 -5.68
C TYR A 247 -13.70 -13.38 -5.60
N SER A 248 -14.44 -12.32 -5.92
CA SER A 248 -15.91 -12.34 -5.91
C SER A 248 -16.54 -12.52 -7.29
N GLY A 249 -15.84 -12.15 -8.36
CA GLY A 249 -16.38 -12.05 -9.71
C GLY A 249 -17.36 -10.89 -9.92
N GLU A 250 -17.52 -9.98 -8.95
CA GLU A 250 -18.47 -8.87 -9.03
C GLU A 250 -17.92 -7.72 -9.90
N GLN A 251 -18.50 -7.55 -11.09
CA GLN A 251 -18.02 -6.65 -12.13
C GLN A 251 -17.95 -5.17 -11.72
N ASP A 252 -18.85 -4.71 -10.84
CA ASP A 252 -18.87 -3.32 -10.36
C ASP A 252 -17.52 -2.90 -9.76
N TYR A 253 -16.82 -3.81 -9.08
CA TYR A 253 -15.51 -3.51 -8.50
C TYR A 253 -14.42 -3.30 -9.56
N PHE A 254 -14.46 -4.08 -10.63
CA PHE A 254 -13.55 -3.90 -11.77
C PHE A 254 -13.84 -2.59 -12.48
N ASP A 255 -15.11 -2.33 -12.80
CA ASP A 255 -15.53 -1.11 -13.49
C ASP A 255 -15.17 0.14 -12.67
N ALA A 256 -15.38 0.11 -11.35
CA ALA A 256 -14.97 1.17 -10.45
C ALA A 256 -13.46 1.46 -10.51
N ALA A 257 -12.62 0.42 -10.46
CA ALA A 257 -11.15 0.56 -10.52
C ALA A 257 -10.67 1.08 -11.89
N ARG A 258 -11.22 0.54 -12.98
CA ARG A 258 -10.90 0.98 -14.34
C ARG A 258 -11.28 2.44 -14.56
N ASN A 259 -12.51 2.82 -14.23
CA ASN A 259 -13.02 4.17 -14.45
C ASN A 259 -12.27 5.19 -13.57
N PHE A 260 -12.03 4.87 -12.29
CA PHE A 260 -11.23 5.74 -11.42
C PHE A 260 -9.81 5.96 -11.96
N TYR A 261 -9.16 4.92 -12.49
CA TYR A 261 -7.86 5.10 -13.14
C TYR A 261 -7.95 6.13 -14.28
N HIS A 262 -8.99 6.03 -15.11
CA HIS A 262 -9.21 6.97 -16.22
C HIS A 262 -9.63 8.37 -15.78
N TRP A 263 -10.12 8.57 -14.56
CA TRP A 263 -10.26 9.92 -14.00
C TRP A 263 -8.89 10.55 -13.73
N VAL A 264 -7.90 9.75 -13.34
CA VAL A 264 -6.56 10.25 -13.02
C VAL A 264 -5.69 10.36 -14.25
N VAL A 265 -5.62 9.32 -15.08
CA VAL A 265 -4.75 9.24 -16.26
C VAL A 265 -5.63 9.33 -17.52
N PRO A 266 -5.43 10.33 -18.42
CA PRO A 266 -4.31 11.28 -18.47
C PRO A 266 -4.59 12.65 -17.80
N HIS A 267 -5.78 12.84 -17.22
CA HIS A 267 -6.29 14.18 -16.88
C HIS A 267 -5.60 14.89 -15.72
N ARG A 268 -4.91 14.14 -14.87
CA ARG A 268 -4.32 14.56 -13.59
C ARG A 268 -2.91 13.99 -13.41
N GLU A 269 -2.18 13.70 -14.47
CA GLU A 269 -0.77 13.30 -14.37
C GLU A 269 0.19 14.41 -14.81
N PHE A 270 1.29 14.56 -14.09
CA PHE A 270 2.45 15.34 -14.53
C PHE A 270 3.30 14.53 -15.50
N ALA A 271 4.17 15.21 -16.25
CA ALA A 271 5.13 14.54 -17.14
C ALA A 271 6.05 13.53 -16.43
N SER A 272 6.23 13.66 -15.11
CA SER A 272 6.97 12.69 -14.29
C SER A 272 6.16 11.43 -13.93
N GLY A 273 4.88 11.35 -14.29
CA GLY A 273 3.95 10.28 -13.90
C GLY A 273 3.31 10.48 -12.52
N GLY A 274 3.64 11.57 -11.83
CA GLY A 274 3.08 11.92 -10.53
C GLY A 274 1.73 12.62 -10.61
N VAL A 275 1.01 12.64 -9.48
CA VAL A 275 -0.29 13.32 -9.35
C VAL A 275 -0.36 14.07 -8.02
N GLY A 276 -1.30 15.01 -7.91
CA GLY A 276 -1.45 15.89 -6.75
C GLY A 276 -0.91 17.30 -7.04
N GLY A 277 -0.89 18.17 -6.05
CA GLY A 277 -0.32 19.52 -6.17
C GLY A 277 -1.23 20.63 -5.65
N SER A 278 -0.63 21.82 -5.52
CA SER A 278 -1.33 23.02 -5.06
C SER A 278 -1.91 23.78 -6.25
N TYR A 279 -3.13 24.30 -6.13
CA TYR A 279 -3.80 25.08 -7.17
C TYR A 279 -4.34 26.42 -6.62
N PRO A 280 -4.53 27.46 -7.46
CA PRO A 280 -5.17 28.71 -7.03
C PRO A 280 -6.58 28.47 -6.47
N GLY A 281 -6.82 28.86 -5.22
CA GLY A 281 -8.09 28.60 -4.52
C GLY A 281 -8.16 27.25 -3.79
N SER A 282 -7.02 26.55 -3.64
CA SER A 282 -6.90 25.38 -2.76
C SER A 282 -6.66 25.75 -1.30
N ASN A 283 -6.93 24.81 -0.40
CA ASN A 283 -6.53 24.89 1.02
C ASN A 283 -5.02 24.60 1.23
N THR A 284 -4.18 24.80 0.21
CA THR A 284 -2.72 24.62 0.20
C THR A 284 -2.20 23.21 0.49
N ASN A 285 -3.06 22.20 0.69
CA ASN A 285 -2.61 20.81 0.78
C ASN A 285 -2.31 20.25 -0.63
N ALA A 286 -1.05 19.91 -0.89
CA ALA A 286 -0.58 19.33 -2.14
C ALA A 286 -0.88 17.83 -2.30
N GLU A 287 -1.37 17.16 -1.26
CA GLU A 287 -1.76 15.74 -1.30
C GLU A 287 -3.14 15.52 -1.95
N LEU A 288 -3.86 16.61 -2.21
CA LEU A 288 -5.21 16.56 -2.79
C LEU A 288 -5.16 16.40 -4.32
N PHE A 289 -6.17 15.76 -4.90
CA PHE A 289 -6.31 15.68 -6.35
C PHE A 289 -6.42 17.06 -6.99
N GLN A 290 -5.66 17.31 -8.05
CA GLN A 290 -5.81 18.49 -8.90
C GLN A 290 -7.13 18.50 -9.69
N ASN A 291 -7.51 19.67 -10.21
CA ASN A 291 -8.62 19.78 -11.15
C ASN A 291 -8.33 18.97 -12.42
N ARG A 292 -9.36 18.33 -12.97
CA ARG A 292 -9.29 17.64 -14.26
C ARG A 292 -8.76 18.58 -15.34
N ASP A 293 -7.81 18.12 -16.16
CA ASP A 293 -7.25 18.84 -17.31
C ASP A 293 -6.58 20.18 -16.99
N ASN A 294 -6.15 20.39 -15.73
CA ASN A 294 -5.55 21.64 -15.28
C ASN A 294 -4.19 21.43 -14.61
N ILE A 295 -3.31 20.70 -15.31
CA ILE A 295 -1.97 20.35 -14.82
C ILE A 295 -1.10 21.58 -14.59
N ALA A 296 -1.15 22.57 -15.50
CA ALA A 296 -0.28 23.75 -15.43
C ALA A 296 -0.41 24.52 -14.11
N ASN A 297 -1.62 24.61 -13.55
CA ASN A 297 -1.86 25.30 -12.28
C ASN A 297 -1.49 24.46 -11.04
N ALA A 298 -1.25 23.16 -11.19
CA ALA A 298 -0.90 22.25 -10.09
C ALA A 298 0.62 22.14 -9.86
N ILE A 299 1.44 22.68 -10.76
CA ILE A 299 2.91 22.66 -10.70
C ILE A 299 3.47 23.46 -9.50
N ALA A 300 2.70 24.39 -8.96
CA ALA A 300 3.17 25.32 -7.94
C ALA A 300 3.51 24.62 -6.61
N LYS A 301 4.63 25.04 -6.00
CA LYS A 301 5.14 24.67 -4.66
C LYS A 301 5.68 23.25 -4.56
N ASP A 302 4.85 22.30 -4.14
CA ASP A 302 5.30 21.02 -3.59
C ASP A 302 5.36 19.92 -4.65
N GLY A 303 4.59 20.05 -5.74
CA GLY A 303 4.56 19.05 -6.82
C GLY A 303 3.86 17.76 -6.40
N ALA A 304 4.38 16.61 -6.84
CA ALA A 304 3.71 15.32 -6.68
C ALA A 304 4.16 14.55 -5.43
N GLU A 305 3.23 13.88 -4.77
CA GLU A 305 3.50 13.00 -3.62
C GLU A 305 3.96 11.61 -4.08
N THR A 306 5.04 11.08 -3.50
CA THR A 306 5.65 9.80 -3.91
C THR A 306 4.73 8.59 -3.70
N CYS A 307 4.00 8.53 -2.57
CA CYS A 307 3.04 7.44 -2.31
C CYS A 307 1.95 7.33 -3.36
N THR A 308 1.46 8.48 -3.84
CA THR A 308 0.34 8.45 -4.80
C THR A 308 0.80 7.83 -6.11
N THR A 309 2.01 8.17 -6.57
CA THR A 309 2.60 7.53 -7.76
C THR A 309 2.81 6.05 -7.53
N TYR A 310 3.42 5.67 -6.40
CA TYR A 310 3.61 4.27 -6.03
C TYR A 310 2.31 3.44 -6.16
N ASN A 311 1.19 3.98 -5.66
CA ASN A 311 -0.11 3.30 -5.75
C ASN A 311 -0.76 3.41 -7.13
N MET A 312 -0.54 4.48 -7.89
CA MET A 312 -1.00 4.57 -9.29
C MET A 312 -0.30 3.56 -10.20
N LEU A 313 1.01 3.33 -10.02
CA LEU A 313 1.74 2.30 -10.76
C LEU A 313 1.20 0.90 -10.42
N LYS A 314 0.93 0.62 -9.14
CA LYS A 314 0.24 -0.61 -8.74
C LYS A 314 -1.13 -0.74 -9.42
N LEU A 315 -1.95 0.30 -9.44
CA LEU A 315 -3.26 0.25 -10.09
C LEU A 315 -3.15 -0.02 -11.59
N ALA A 316 -2.28 0.72 -12.29
CA ALA A 316 -2.01 0.54 -13.72
C ALA A 316 -1.60 -0.90 -14.04
N ARG A 317 -0.63 -1.43 -13.28
CA ARG A 317 -0.15 -2.81 -13.42
C ARG A 317 -1.26 -3.84 -13.25
N ASN A 318 -2.10 -3.68 -12.23
CA ASN A 318 -3.18 -4.65 -12.01
C ASN A 318 -4.24 -4.56 -13.11
N LEU A 319 -4.61 -3.37 -13.59
CA LEU A 319 -5.51 -3.22 -14.74
C LEU A 319 -4.92 -3.84 -16.02
N PHE A 320 -3.62 -3.70 -16.23
CA PHE A 320 -2.94 -4.36 -17.34
C PHE A 320 -3.09 -5.88 -17.31
N LEU A 321 -3.04 -6.51 -16.14
CA LEU A 321 -3.23 -7.97 -16.00
C LEU A 321 -4.63 -8.45 -16.39
N HIS A 322 -5.60 -7.55 -16.51
CA HIS A 322 -6.98 -7.87 -16.89
C HIS A 322 -7.33 -7.42 -18.31
N GLU A 323 -6.92 -6.22 -18.73
CA GLU A 323 -7.28 -5.67 -20.05
C GLU A 323 -6.18 -5.81 -21.11
N HIS A 324 -4.94 -6.09 -20.70
CA HIS A 324 -3.76 -6.15 -21.58
C HIS A 324 -3.56 -4.90 -22.46
N ASN A 325 -4.00 -3.75 -21.97
CA ASN A 325 -3.83 -2.47 -22.68
C ASN A 325 -2.48 -1.83 -22.32
N ALA A 326 -1.59 -1.73 -23.31
CA ALA A 326 -0.24 -1.18 -23.16
C ALA A 326 -0.20 0.25 -22.60
N THR A 327 -1.27 1.05 -22.73
CA THR A 327 -1.28 2.41 -22.16
C THR A 327 -1.15 2.44 -20.63
N TYR A 328 -1.56 1.35 -19.95
CA TYR A 328 -1.28 1.19 -18.52
C TYR A 328 0.21 1.07 -18.25
N MET A 329 0.93 0.36 -19.11
CA MET A 329 2.38 0.18 -19.01
C MET A 329 3.15 1.43 -19.42
N ASP A 330 2.64 2.24 -20.36
CA ASP A 330 3.21 3.57 -20.67
C ASP A 330 3.20 4.49 -19.44
N ASN A 331 2.09 4.52 -18.69
CA ASN A 331 1.99 5.26 -17.44
C ASN A 331 2.89 4.63 -16.35
N TYR A 332 2.94 3.30 -16.27
CA TYR A 332 3.83 2.59 -15.35
C TYR A 332 5.30 2.96 -15.59
N GLU A 333 5.76 2.88 -16.83
CA GLU A 333 7.12 3.25 -17.25
C GLU A 333 7.42 4.71 -16.90
N ARG A 334 6.49 5.63 -17.22
CA ARG A 334 6.66 7.07 -16.94
C ARG A 334 6.91 7.33 -15.46
N GLY A 335 6.09 6.77 -14.57
CA GLY A 335 6.30 6.93 -13.13
C GLY A 335 7.56 6.22 -12.63
N LEU A 336 7.84 5.02 -13.15
CA LEU A 336 8.98 4.17 -12.75
C LEU A 336 10.34 4.76 -13.16
N PHE A 337 10.45 5.44 -14.30
CA PHE A 337 11.74 6.00 -14.75
C PHE A 337 11.95 7.45 -14.33
N ASN A 338 10.88 8.19 -14.00
CA ASN A 338 11.00 9.58 -13.58
C ASN A 338 10.84 9.73 -12.06
N MET A 339 9.64 9.43 -11.55
CA MET A 339 9.30 9.79 -10.18
C MET A 339 9.92 8.85 -9.15
N ILE A 340 9.80 7.54 -9.35
CA ILE A 340 10.29 6.55 -8.38
C ILE A 340 11.81 6.67 -8.16
N PRO A 341 12.69 6.65 -9.18
CA PRO A 341 14.12 6.72 -8.95
C PRO A 341 14.52 8.10 -8.43
N GLY A 342 13.81 9.15 -8.88
CA GLY A 342 13.98 10.52 -8.39
C GLY A 342 13.59 10.70 -6.92
N SER A 343 12.85 9.75 -6.31
CA SER A 343 12.35 9.86 -4.94
C SER A 343 13.36 9.39 -3.89
N ARG A 344 14.57 9.07 -4.32
CA ARG A 344 15.70 8.74 -3.45
C ARG A 344 16.91 9.56 -3.87
N ALA A 345 17.67 10.04 -2.89
CA ALA A 345 18.94 10.69 -3.17
C ALA A 345 19.90 9.70 -3.84
N ASP A 346 20.59 10.14 -4.89
CA ASP A 346 21.64 9.37 -5.54
C ASP A 346 22.88 9.33 -4.65
N THR A 347 22.86 8.40 -3.68
CA THR A 347 23.92 8.20 -2.70
C THR A 347 24.13 6.72 -2.42
N SER A 348 25.39 6.35 -2.23
CA SER A 348 25.80 5.01 -1.78
C SER A 348 25.68 4.82 -0.26
N ASN A 349 25.27 5.86 0.49
CA ASN A 349 25.09 5.75 1.94
C ASN A 349 23.92 4.82 2.28
N THR A 350 24.18 3.84 3.13
CA THR A 350 23.21 2.85 3.59
C THR A 350 22.62 3.15 4.97
N ALA A 351 23.08 4.20 5.66
CA ALA A 351 22.61 4.56 6.99
C ALA A 351 21.21 5.20 7.00
N ASN A 352 20.81 5.83 5.89
CA ASN A 352 19.50 6.45 5.74
C ASN A 352 19.07 6.33 4.27
N PRO A 353 17.83 5.89 3.98
CA PRO A 353 17.37 5.68 2.61
C PRO A 353 17.25 7.00 1.81
N GLN A 354 17.23 8.16 2.47
CA GLN A 354 17.18 9.50 1.88
C GLN A 354 16.05 9.62 0.85
N LEU A 355 14.82 9.38 1.32
CA LEU A 355 13.61 9.38 0.50
C LEU A 355 12.94 10.76 0.50
N THR A 356 12.30 11.11 -0.62
CA THR A 356 11.48 12.32 -0.75
C THR A 356 10.04 12.06 -0.35
N TYR A 357 9.37 13.08 0.17
CA TYR A 357 7.91 13.05 0.30
C TYR A 357 7.29 13.57 -0.98
N PHE A 358 7.54 14.86 -1.22
CA PHE A 358 7.14 15.59 -2.40
C PHE A 358 8.30 15.74 -3.38
N GLN A 359 7.99 15.68 -4.66
CA GLN A 359 8.88 16.07 -5.74
C GLN A 359 8.39 17.36 -6.39
N PRO A 360 9.02 18.51 -6.07
CA PRO A 360 8.57 19.79 -6.56
C PRO A 360 8.83 19.91 -8.06
N LEU A 361 7.87 20.54 -8.75
CA LEU A 361 7.90 20.75 -10.20
C LEU A 361 8.18 22.22 -10.56
N THR A 362 8.28 23.09 -9.55
CA THR A 362 8.60 24.50 -9.75
C THR A 362 10.07 24.66 -10.17
N PRO A 363 10.39 25.40 -11.26
CA PRO A 363 11.76 25.63 -11.67
C PRO A 363 12.64 26.23 -10.56
N GLY A 364 13.84 25.67 -10.37
CA GLY A 364 14.80 26.11 -9.34
C GLY A 364 14.50 25.61 -7.92
N SER A 365 13.45 24.80 -7.73
CA SER A 365 13.18 24.13 -6.46
C SER A 365 14.16 22.99 -6.19
N ASN A 366 14.33 22.64 -4.91
CA ASN A 366 15.16 21.53 -4.46
C ASN A 366 14.28 20.42 -3.87
N ARG A 367 14.68 19.17 -4.08
CA ARG A 367 14.08 18.02 -3.37
C ARG A 367 14.55 18.01 -1.92
N ASN A 368 13.63 17.70 -1.01
CA ASN A 368 13.94 17.44 0.38
C ASN A 368 13.97 15.93 0.63
N TYR A 369 14.98 15.49 1.38
CA TYR A 369 15.19 14.09 1.71
C TYR A 369 15.14 13.88 3.23
N GLY A 370 14.85 12.66 3.66
CA GLY A 370 14.89 12.27 5.08
C GLY A 370 13.51 12.24 5.75
N ASN A 371 12.55 11.55 5.12
CA ASN A 371 11.16 11.44 5.59
C ASN A 371 10.81 10.04 6.15
N THR A 372 11.78 9.27 6.64
CA THR A 372 11.55 7.97 7.27
C THR A 372 10.54 8.12 8.43
N GLY A 373 9.57 7.21 8.52
CA GLY A 373 8.47 7.31 9.48
C GLY A 373 7.22 8.04 8.96
N THR A 374 7.24 8.55 7.74
CA THR A 374 6.06 9.07 7.03
C THR A 374 5.50 8.06 6.03
N CYS A 375 4.34 8.34 5.42
CA CYS A 375 3.77 7.50 4.36
C CYS A 375 4.76 7.31 3.18
N CYS A 376 5.35 8.39 2.67
CA CYS A 376 6.29 8.35 1.55
C CYS A 376 7.61 7.69 1.95
N GLY A 377 8.02 7.83 3.21
CA GLY A 377 9.13 7.06 3.75
C GLY A 377 8.86 5.55 3.70
N GLY A 378 7.64 5.12 4.05
CA GLY A 378 7.22 3.71 3.94
C GLY A 378 7.19 3.21 2.49
N SER A 379 6.45 3.90 1.62
CA SER A 379 6.35 3.50 0.20
C SER A 379 7.69 3.55 -0.53
N GLY A 380 8.57 4.49 -0.18
CA GLY A 380 9.91 4.58 -0.76
C GLY A 380 10.82 3.43 -0.33
N LEU A 381 10.69 2.91 0.90
CA LEU A 381 11.39 1.70 1.33
C LEU A 381 10.97 0.48 0.50
N GLU A 382 9.69 0.37 0.14
CA GLU A 382 9.17 -0.70 -0.72
C GLU A 382 9.56 -0.52 -2.19
N SER A 383 9.56 0.72 -2.70
CA SER A 383 9.71 0.98 -4.13
C SER A 383 11.06 0.53 -4.70
N HIS A 384 12.14 0.71 -3.93
CA HIS A 384 13.50 0.49 -4.43
C HIS A 384 14.00 -0.96 -4.30
N THR A 385 13.18 -1.88 -3.79
CA THR A 385 13.55 -3.30 -3.64
C THR A 385 13.03 -4.18 -4.78
N LYS A 386 12.25 -3.60 -5.71
CA LYS A 386 11.38 -4.37 -6.60
C LYS A 386 11.23 -3.82 -8.02
N TYR A 387 12.21 -3.08 -8.54
CA TYR A 387 12.17 -2.58 -9.93
C TYR A 387 11.89 -3.67 -10.98
N GLN A 388 12.28 -4.91 -10.70
CA GLN A 388 12.10 -6.08 -11.54
C GLN A 388 10.66 -6.63 -11.59
N GLU A 389 9.77 -6.25 -10.67
CA GLU A 389 8.48 -6.94 -10.44
C GLU A 389 7.47 -6.83 -11.60
N THR A 390 7.73 -5.94 -12.55
CA THR A 390 6.83 -5.62 -13.68
C THR A 390 7.53 -5.74 -15.04
N VAL A 391 8.81 -6.14 -15.06
CA VAL A 391 9.57 -6.28 -16.32
C VAL A 391 8.96 -7.37 -17.19
N TYR A 392 8.60 -8.49 -16.57
CA TYR A 392 8.03 -9.64 -17.24
C TYR A 392 6.72 -10.06 -16.58
N PHE A 393 5.73 -10.42 -17.38
CA PHE A 393 4.57 -11.19 -16.92
C PHE A 393 4.43 -12.47 -17.73
N ARG A 394 3.79 -13.48 -17.15
CA ARG A 394 3.43 -14.71 -17.85
C ARG A 394 1.93 -14.91 -17.77
N THR A 395 1.35 -15.48 -18.82
CA THR A 395 -0.06 -15.91 -18.78
C THR A 395 -0.25 -17.01 -17.74
N ALA A 396 -1.46 -17.14 -17.19
CA ALA A 396 -1.75 -18.11 -16.13
C ALA A 396 -1.52 -19.58 -16.57
N ASP A 397 -1.76 -19.89 -17.85
CA ASP A 397 -1.48 -21.18 -18.47
C ASP A 397 -0.01 -21.37 -18.89
N ASN A 398 0.83 -20.39 -18.59
CA ASN A 398 2.24 -20.30 -18.98
C ASN A 398 2.47 -20.35 -20.51
N SER A 399 1.48 -20.06 -21.36
CA SER A 399 1.65 -20.12 -22.82
C SER A 399 2.48 -18.97 -23.39
N ALA A 400 2.39 -17.78 -22.79
CA ALA A 400 3.06 -16.58 -23.30
C ALA A 400 3.81 -15.79 -22.22
N LEU A 401 4.88 -15.12 -22.66
CA LEU A 401 5.66 -14.15 -21.89
C LEU A 401 5.39 -12.74 -22.42
N TRP A 402 5.10 -11.81 -21.53
CA TRP A 402 5.05 -10.38 -21.80
C TRP A 402 6.35 -9.73 -21.35
N ILE A 403 6.95 -8.89 -22.20
CA ILE A 403 8.10 -8.06 -21.86
C ILE A 403 7.63 -6.60 -21.81
N ASN A 404 7.30 -6.10 -20.63
CA ASN A 404 6.65 -4.78 -20.50
C ASN A 404 7.63 -3.62 -20.31
N LEU A 405 8.84 -3.88 -19.82
CA LEU A 405 9.84 -2.85 -19.53
C LEU A 405 11.20 -3.22 -20.12
N PHE A 406 11.85 -2.25 -20.76
CA PHE A 406 13.16 -2.41 -21.39
C PHE A 406 14.28 -2.03 -20.43
N VAL A 407 14.64 -2.95 -19.54
CA VAL A 407 15.72 -2.80 -18.56
C VAL A 407 16.73 -3.93 -18.66
N PRO A 408 18.02 -3.73 -18.32
CA PRO A 408 19.01 -4.80 -18.29
C PRO A 408 18.64 -5.88 -17.27
N THR A 409 18.25 -7.06 -17.74
CA THR A 409 17.75 -8.14 -16.89
C THR A 409 18.10 -9.51 -17.43
N VAL A 410 18.11 -10.51 -16.54
CA VAL A 410 18.09 -11.94 -16.88
C VAL A 410 16.94 -12.57 -16.12
N LEU A 411 15.95 -13.09 -16.86
CA LEU A 411 14.87 -13.91 -16.33
C LEU A 411 15.22 -15.39 -16.49
N THR A 412 15.21 -16.13 -15.39
CA THR A 412 15.29 -17.60 -15.41
C THR A 412 13.89 -18.17 -15.21
N TRP A 413 13.29 -18.73 -16.26
CA TRP A 413 11.97 -19.36 -16.22
C TRP A 413 12.11 -20.89 -16.20
N THR A 414 12.41 -21.41 -15.02
CA THR A 414 12.72 -22.83 -14.77
C THR A 414 11.62 -23.76 -15.26
N GLU A 415 10.36 -23.43 -15.01
CA GLU A 415 9.20 -24.28 -15.36
C GLU A 415 9.03 -24.48 -16.86
N LYS A 416 9.54 -23.54 -17.68
CA LYS A 416 9.55 -23.62 -19.14
C LYS A 416 10.90 -23.99 -19.72
N GLY A 417 11.96 -24.02 -18.91
CA GLY A 417 13.32 -24.24 -19.37
C GLY A 417 13.85 -23.13 -20.28
N PHE A 418 13.41 -21.88 -20.06
CA PHE A 418 13.90 -20.71 -20.79
C PHE A 418 14.69 -19.77 -19.88
N THR A 419 15.72 -19.15 -20.44
CA THR A 419 16.40 -17.96 -19.92
C THR A 419 16.21 -16.82 -20.91
N VAL A 420 15.73 -15.68 -20.45
CA VAL A 420 15.50 -14.49 -21.27
C VAL A 420 16.38 -13.36 -20.78
N SER A 421 17.27 -12.86 -21.63
CA SER A 421 18.23 -11.81 -21.29
C SER A 421 17.94 -10.54 -22.09
N GLN A 422 17.85 -9.39 -21.43
CA GLN A 422 17.76 -8.07 -22.05
C GLN A 422 19.08 -7.33 -21.91
N GLU A 423 19.65 -6.91 -23.04
CA GLU A 423 20.81 -6.01 -23.12
C GLU A 423 20.35 -4.68 -23.74
N THR A 424 20.42 -3.58 -22.98
CA THR A 424 20.02 -2.25 -23.46
C THR A 424 20.73 -1.15 -22.68
N GLU A 425 20.86 0.02 -23.30
CA GLU A 425 21.22 1.28 -22.63
C GLU A 425 20.01 2.19 -22.38
N PHE A 426 18.78 1.71 -22.63
CA PHE A 426 17.56 2.45 -22.30
C PHE A 426 17.59 2.92 -20.84
N PRO A 427 17.18 4.18 -20.54
CA PRO A 427 16.57 5.17 -21.44
C PRO A 427 17.56 6.09 -22.16
N ARG A 428 18.88 5.80 -22.15
CA ARG A 428 19.90 6.60 -22.85
C ARG A 428 20.11 6.17 -24.30
N GLY A 429 19.86 4.89 -24.60
CA GLY A 429 19.79 4.34 -25.95
C GLY A 429 18.35 4.00 -26.36
N ASP A 430 18.16 3.73 -27.64
CA ASP A 430 16.86 3.42 -28.28
C ASP A 430 16.77 1.97 -28.78
N THR A 431 17.74 1.12 -28.42
CA THR A 431 17.85 -0.26 -28.88
C THR A 431 17.84 -1.22 -27.69
N VAL A 432 17.11 -2.33 -27.83
CA VAL A 432 17.12 -3.46 -26.90
C VAL A 432 17.41 -4.74 -27.66
N LYS A 433 18.35 -5.54 -27.16
CA LYS A 433 18.62 -6.89 -27.64
C LYS A 433 18.04 -7.87 -26.62
N VAL A 434 17.06 -8.67 -27.06
CA VAL A 434 16.49 -9.75 -26.26
C VAL A 434 17.03 -11.08 -26.75
N THR A 435 17.69 -11.82 -25.87
CA THR A 435 18.21 -13.16 -26.16
C THR A 435 17.34 -14.20 -25.46
N MET A 436 16.78 -15.13 -26.24
CA MET A 436 15.98 -16.24 -25.76
C MET A 436 16.83 -17.52 -25.81
N ASP A 437 17.13 -18.11 -24.66
CA ASP A 437 17.87 -19.37 -24.55
C ASP A 437 16.96 -20.44 -23.94
N GLY A 438 16.62 -21.47 -24.70
CA GLY A 438 15.70 -22.53 -24.30
C GLY A 438 15.27 -23.38 -25.48
N ASN A 439 14.59 -24.50 -25.22
CA ASN A 439 14.08 -25.40 -26.25
C ASN A 439 12.55 -25.46 -26.19
N GLY A 440 11.88 -25.11 -27.29
CA GLY A 440 10.43 -25.22 -27.42
C GLY A 440 9.80 -24.00 -28.08
N GLN A 441 8.47 -24.00 -28.18
CA GLN A 441 7.70 -22.83 -28.58
C GLN A 441 7.43 -21.95 -27.36
N LEU A 442 7.70 -20.65 -27.51
CA LEU A 442 7.38 -19.61 -26.54
C LEU A 442 6.78 -18.43 -27.29
N ASP A 443 5.53 -18.08 -26.96
CA ASP A 443 4.90 -16.89 -27.49
C ASP A 443 5.35 -15.68 -26.66
N VAL A 444 5.77 -14.61 -27.34
CA VAL A 444 6.31 -13.41 -26.70
C VAL A 444 5.53 -12.20 -27.16
N ASN A 445 4.96 -11.48 -26.20
CA ASN A 445 4.30 -10.20 -26.39
C ASN A 445 5.26 -9.09 -25.96
N LEU A 446 5.48 -8.13 -26.85
CA LEU A 446 6.31 -6.94 -26.63
C LEU A 446 5.44 -5.72 -26.43
#